data_AF-A0A965D947-F1
#
_entry.id   AF-A0A965D947-F1
#
_cell.length_a   1.000
_cell.length_b   1.000
_cell.length_c   1.000
_cell.angle_alpha   90.00
_cell.angle_beta   90.00
_cell.angle_gamma   90.00
#
_symmetry.space_group_name_H-M   'P 1'
#
loop_
_entity.id
_entity.type
_entity.pdbx_description
1 polymer ?
#
loop_
_entity_poly.entity_id
_entity_poly.type
_entity_poly.pdbx_seq_one_letter_code
_entity_poly.pdbx_strand_id
1 'polypeptide(L)'
;MSAQPGLDVRLVAAAPQHIPALRALIFDDGANIWNYLPDDGIREHLQDIAQGRAYGVLALEQGQLIGAVTFGLSTGFDDYLPPQARGRPQGYVSEAVVRRDR
;
A
#
# COMPACT_ATOMS: atom_id res chain seq x y z
N MET A 1 -20.89 -12.15 -28.19
CA MET A 1 -20.39 -11.38 -27.03
C MET A 1 -19.62 -12.33 -26.15
N SER A 2 -18.32 -12.46 -26.39
CA SER A 2 -17.44 -13.27 -25.55
C SER A 2 -17.25 -12.52 -24.23
N ALA A 3 -17.54 -13.17 -23.11
CA ALA A 3 -17.23 -12.63 -21.79
C ALA A 3 -15.73 -12.30 -21.73
N GLN A 4 -15.37 -11.09 -21.27
CA GLN A 4 -13.98 -10.81 -20.90
C GLN A 4 -13.57 -11.82 -19.83
N PRO A 5 -12.38 -12.45 -19.92
CA PRO A 5 -11.94 -13.41 -18.91
C PRO A 5 -11.94 -12.68 -17.56
N GLY A 6 -12.77 -13.14 -16.63
CA GLY A 6 -12.81 -12.58 -15.29
C GLY A 6 -11.41 -12.70 -14.68
N LEU A 7 -10.79 -11.55 -14.42
CA LEU A 7 -9.56 -11.42 -13.65
C LEU A 7 -9.73 -12.20 -12.33
N ASP A 8 -9.08 -13.36 -12.21
CA ASP A 8 -9.04 -14.14 -10.96
C ASP A 8 -8.09 -13.45 -9.99
N VAL A 9 -8.52 -12.27 -9.52
CA VAL A 9 -7.79 -11.40 -8.62
C VAL A 9 -8.34 -11.60 -7.22
N ARG A 10 -7.47 -12.06 -6.33
CA ARG A 10 -7.74 -12.21 -4.91
C ARG A 10 -7.16 -11.04 -4.14
N LEU A 11 -7.99 -10.41 -3.31
CA LEU A 11 -7.53 -9.42 -2.34
C LEU A 11 -7.14 -10.11 -1.02
N VAL A 12 -5.97 -9.77 -0.48
CA VAL A 12 -5.50 -10.26 0.82
C VAL A 12 -4.90 -9.13 1.66
N ALA A 13 -4.95 -9.26 2.98
CA ALA A 13 -4.22 -8.35 3.86
C ALA A 13 -2.71 -8.57 3.74
N ALA A 14 -1.94 -7.49 3.79
CA ALA A 14 -0.49 -7.55 3.90
C ALA A 14 -0.08 -8.23 5.23
N ALA A 15 1.03 -8.95 5.19
CA ALA A 15 1.54 -9.75 6.30
C ALA A 15 3.06 -9.88 6.14
N PRO A 16 3.82 -10.29 7.18
CA PRO A 16 5.28 -10.30 7.15
C PRO A 16 5.89 -11.04 5.96
N GLN A 17 5.29 -12.14 5.51
CA GLN A 17 5.75 -12.91 4.35
C GLN A 17 5.66 -12.14 3.02
N HIS A 18 4.85 -11.08 2.95
CA HIS A 18 4.65 -10.28 1.74
C HIS A 18 5.66 -9.13 1.62
N ILE A 19 6.40 -8.79 2.67
CA ILE A 19 7.28 -7.60 2.71
C ILE A 19 8.33 -7.58 1.59
N PRO A 20 9.03 -8.69 1.27
CA PRO A 20 9.98 -8.68 0.15
C PRO A 20 9.32 -8.36 -1.20
N ALA A 21 8.13 -8.93 -1.46
CA ALA A 21 7.40 -8.72 -2.71
C ALA A 21 6.80 -7.30 -2.80
N LEU A 22 6.31 -6.76 -1.68
CA LEU A 22 5.84 -5.38 -1.57
C LEU A 22 6.97 -4.38 -1.86
N ARG A 23 8.16 -4.60 -1.30
CA ARG A 23 9.32 -3.75 -1.56
C ARG A 23 9.68 -3.73 -3.03
N ALA A 24 9.74 -4.91 -3.67
CA ALA A 24 10.02 -5.02 -5.09
C ALA A 24 8.96 -4.26 -5.92
N LEU A 25 7.67 -4.48 -5.67
CA LEU A 25 6.59 -3.78 -6.37
C LEU A 25 6.71 -2.25 -6.24
N ILE A 26 6.98 -1.74 -5.03
CA ILE A 26 7.08 -0.29 -4.79
C ILE A 26 8.23 0.35 -5.57
N PHE A 27 9.41 -0.27 -5.56
CA PHE A 27 10.59 0.28 -6.23
C PHE A 27 10.62 0.02 -7.74
N ASP A 28 10.24 -1.18 -8.17
CA ASP A 28 10.38 -1.63 -9.55
C ASP A 28 9.23 -1.10 -10.43
N ASP A 29 8.00 -1.11 -9.90
CA ASP A 29 6.80 -0.70 -10.63
C ASP A 29 6.26 0.67 -10.20
N GLY A 30 6.37 0.99 -8.90
CA GLY A 30 5.78 2.18 -8.31
C GLY A 30 6.53 3.48 -8.56
N ALA A 31 7.85 3.44 -8.80
CA ALA A 31 8.66 4.62 -9.04
C ALA A 31 8.17 5.41 -10.27
N ASN A 32 7.92 6.70 -10.10
CA ASN A 32 7.49 7.63 -11.13
C ASN A 32 7.95 9.07 -10.82
N ILE A 33 7.68 10.01 -11.72
CA ILE A 33 8.19 11.39 -11.59
C ILE A 33 7.54 12.21 -10.45
N TRP A 34 6.47 11.69 -9.85
CA TRP A 34 5.68 12.37 -8.82
C TRP A 34 5.92 11.83 -7.41
N ASN A 35 6.54 10.66 -7.26
CA ASN A 35 6.83 10.10 -5.94
C ASN A 35 8.30 10.25 -5.56
N TYR A 36 8.51 10.63 -4.30
CA TYR A 36 9.78 10.51 -3.62
C TYR A 36 9.74 9.24 -2.77
N LEU A 37 10.56 8.24 -3.12
CA LEU A 37 10.62 6.95 -2.45
C LEU A 37 11.95 6.81 -1.70
N PRO A 38 12.10 7.45 -0.52
CA PRO A 38 13.32 7.33 0.27
C PRO A 38 13.47 5.90 0.80
N ASP A 39 14.65 5.29 0.61
CA ASP A 39 14.87 3.88 0.95
C ASP A 39 14.61 3.55 2.43
N ASP A 40 15.06 4.44 3.31
CA ASP A 40 14.87 4.36 4.74
C ASP A 40 13.40 4.50 5.14
N GLY A 41 12.69 5.47 4.58
CA GLY A 41 11.26 5.68 4.83
C GLY A 41 10.40 4.49 4.38
N ILE A 42 10.65 3.95 3.17
CA ILE A 42 9.94 2.74 2.70
C ILE A 42 10.30 1.52 3.56
N ARG A 43 11.56 1.37 3.97
CA ARG A 43 11.98 0.27 4.85
C ARG A 43 11.30 0.35 6.22
N GLU A 44 11.19 1.53 6.82
CA GLU A 44 10.50 1.75 8.09
C GLU A 44 9.00 1.41 7.97
N HIS A 45 8.33 1.93 6.93
CA HIS A 45 6.91 1.64 6.71
C HIS A 45 6.62 0.15 6.50
N LEU A 46 7.47 -0.56 5.76
CA LEU A 46 7.36 -2.02 5.61
C LEU A 46 7.58 -2.77 6.92
N GLN A 47 8.46 -2.26 7.80
CA GLN A 47 8.62 -2.82 9.15
C GLN A 47 7.39 -2.55 10.02
N ASP A 48 6.75 -1.39 9.88
CA ASP A 48 5.49 -1.08 10.56
C ASP A 48 4.37 -2.02 10.12
N ILE A 49 4.28 -2.37 8.83
CA ILE A 49 3.35 -3.40 8.35
C ILE A 49 3.66 -4.76 9.00
N ALA A 50 4.93 -5.17 9.02
CA ALA A 50 5.31 -6.44 9.64
C ALA A 50 5.00 -6.50 11.15
N GLN A 51 4.97 -5.34 11.81
CA GLN A 51 4.72 -5.20 13.25
C GLN A 51 3.25 -4.83 13.56
N GLY A 52 2.38 -4.72 12.55
CA GLY A 52 0.96 -4.40 12.71
C GLY A 52 0.67 -2.93 13.08
N ARG A 53 1.64 -2.03 12.89
CA ARG A 53 1.50 -0.57 13.06
C ARG A 53 1.00 0.14 11.81
N ALA A 54 1.22 -0.47 10.65
CA ALA A 54 0.65 -0.07 9.37
C ALA A 54 0.00 -1.28 8.69
N TYR A 55 -0.70 -1.03 7.59
CA TYR A 55 -1.53 -2.03 6.94
C TYR A 55 -1.36 -1.98 5.42
N GLY A 56 -1.83 -3.02 4.76
CA GLY A 56 -1.96 -3.02 3.31
C GLY A 56 -2.98 -4.03 2.81
N VAL A 57 -3.52 -3.75 1.63
CA VAL A 57 -4.34 -4.66 0.83
C VAL A 57 -3.58 -4.97 -0.44
N LEU A 58 -3.42 -6.27 -0.72
CA LEU A 58 -2.67 -6.79 -1.84
C LEU A 58 -3.62 -7.42 -2.85
N ALA A 59 -3.39 -7.17 -4.13
CA ALA A 59 -4.04 -7.85 -5.23
C ALA A 59 -3.13 -8.96 -5.76
N LEU A 60 -3.61 -10.19 -5.69
CA LEU A 60 -2.92 -11.39 -6.17
C LEU A 60 -3.65 -11.96 -7.38
N GLU A 61 -2.95 -12.22 -8.48
CA GLU A 61 -3.47 -13.01 -9.61
C GLU A 61 -2.58 -14.24 -9.78
N GLN A 62 -3.17 -15.44 -9.76
CA GLN A 62 -2.41 -16.71 -9.84
C GLN A 62 -1.25 -16.79 -8.80
N GLY A 63 -1.46 -16.20 -7.63
CA GLY A 63 -0.47 -16.12 -6.55
C GLY A 63 0.62 -15.06 -6.74
N GLN A 64 0.62 -14.32 -7.84
CA GLN A 64 1.55 -13.21 -8.11
C GLN A 64 0.97 -11.90 -7.60
N LEU A 65 1.80 -11.10 -6.92
CA LEU A 65 1.45 -9.73 -6.56
C LEU A 65 1.36 -8.87 -7.81
N ILE A 66 0.19 -8.30 -8.06
CA ILE A 66 -0.10 -7.44 -9.22
C ILE A 66 -0.44 -6.01 -8.82
N GLY A 67 -0.72 -5.77 -7.55
CA GLY A 67 -0.95 -4.44 -7.02
C GLY A 67 -1.03 -4.43 -5.49
N ALA A 68 -0.82 -3.26 -4.91
CA ALA A 68 -0.90 -3.04 -3.48
C ALA A 68 -1.36 -1.62 -3.15
N VAL A 69 -2.09 -1.50 -2.06
CA VAL A 69 -2.33 -0.24 -1.35
C VAL A 69 -1.87 -0.42 0.09
N THR A 70 -0.98 0.44 0.56
CA THR A 70 -0.57 0.49 1.98
C THR A 70 -1.17 1.72 2.63
N PHE A 71 -1.48 1.62 3.92
CA PHE A 71 -2.14 2.68 4.65
C PHE A 71 -1.83 2.61 6.14
N GLY A 72 -1.98 3.75 6.81
CA GLY A 72 -1.75 3.89 8.24
C GLY A 72 -2.80 4.79 8.88
N LEU A 73 -2.70 4.93 10.20
CA LEU A 73 -3.46 5.89 10.99
C LEU A 73 -2.51 6.95 11.53
N SER A 74 -2.93 8.22 11.53
CA SER A 74 -2.14 9.33 12.06
C SER A 74 -3.01 10.41 12.69
N THR A 75 -2.54 11.00 13.78
CA THR A 75 -3.07 12.26 14.34
C THR A 75 -2.29 13.47 13.86
N GLY A 76 -1.24 13.29 13.06
CA GLY A 76 -0.41 14.39 12.54
C GLY A 76 -1.15 15.33 11.57
N PHE A 77 -2.40 15.04 11.24
CA PHE A 77 -3.25 15.90 10.42
C PHE A 77 -4.08 16.90 11.23
N ASP A 78 -4.02 16.88 12.56
CA ASP A 78 -4.87 17.69 13.44
C ASP A 78 -4.88 19.19 13.08
N ASP A 79 -3.74 19.74 12.66
CA ASP A 79 -3.60 21.14 12.26
C ASP A 79 -4.44 21.50 11.02
N TYR A 80 -4.74 20.52 10.17
CA TYR A 80 -5.52 20.67 8.94
C TYR A 80 -7.01 20.32 9.12
N LEU A 81 -7.40 19.83 10.30
CA LEU A 81 -8.77 19.38 10.56
C LEU A 81 -9.62 20.46 11.26
N PRO A 82 -10.96 20.46 11.05
CA PRO A 82 -11.86 21.26 11.86
C PRO A 82 -11.76 20.84 13.33
N PRO A 83 -11.94 21.76 14.30
CA PRO A 83 -11.73 21.48 15.73
C PRO A 83 -12.46 20.24 16.27
N GLN A 84 -13.62 19.93 15.70
CA GLN A 84 -14.48 18.80 16.06
C GLN A 84 -13.86 17.42 15.72
N ALA A 85 -12.95 17.40 14.75
CA ALA A 85 -12.35 16.18 14.19
C ALA A 85 -10.91 15.95 14.68
N ARG A 86 -10.31 16.90 15.38
CA ARG A 86 -8.96 16.81 15.96
C ARG A 86 -8.88 15.74 17.06
N GLY A 87 -7.70 15.19 17.28
CA GLY A 87 -7.43 14.16 18.28
C GLY A 87 -8.00 12.79 17.92
N ARG A 88 -8.61 12.63 16.74
CA ARG A 88 -9.05 11.34 16.19
C ARG A 88 -8.05 10.88 15.13
N PRO A 89 -7.54 9.64 15.19
CA PRO A 89 -6.69 9.12 14.13
C PRO A 89 -7.40 9.16 12.76
N GLN A 90 -6.71 9.66 11.74
CA GLN A 90 -7.16 9.66 10.36
C GLN A 90 -6.43 8.59 9.56
N GLY A 91 -7.15 7.93 8.66
CA GLY A 91 -6.56 7.03 7.69
C GLY A 91 -5.86 7.80 6.58
N TYR A 92 -4.68 7.35 6.17
CA TYR A 92 -3.98 7.86 5.00
C TYR A 92 -3.38 6.72 4.20
N VAL A 93 -3.30 6.88 2.88
CA VAL A 93 -2.64 5.94 1.97
C VAL A 93 -1.19 6.39 1.81
N SER A 94 -0.24 5.48 2.00
CA SER A 94 1.19 5.75 1.81
C SER A 94 1.62 5.42 0.38
N GLU A 95 1.41 4.17 -0.05
CA GLU A 95 1.68 3.74 -1.42
C GLU A 95 0.43 3.12 -2.06
N ALA A 96 0.23 3.40 -3.35
CA ALA A 96 -0.73 2.72 -4.21
C ALA A 96 -0.05 2.40 -5.52
N VAL A 97 0.21 1.12 -5.77
CA VAL A 97 1.00 0.65 -6.90
C VAL A 97 0.27 -0.48 -7.61
N VAL A 98 0.25 -0.41 -8.94
CA VAL A 98 -0.14 -1.52 -9.82
C VAL A 98 1.08 -1.86 -10.66
N ARG A 99 1.33 -3.15 -10.87
CA ARG A 99 2.45 -3.63 -11.68
C ARG A 99 2.33 -3.07 -13.10
N ARG A 100 3.44 -2.66 -13.72
CA ARG A 100 3.41 -1.88 -14.98
C ARG A 100 2.89 -2.63 -16.20
N ASP A 101 2.90 -3.95 -16.16
CA ASP A 101 2.44 -4.85 -17.22
C ASP A 101 0.93 -5.18 -17.12
N ARG A 102 0.20 -4.53 -16.23
CA ARG A 102 -1.24 -4.74 -15.98
C ARG A 102 -2.14 -3.66 -16.53
#